data_AF-A0A3G6T615-F1
#
_entry.id   AF-A0A3G6T615-F1
#
_cell.length_a   1.000
_cell.length_b   1.000
_cell.length_c   1.000
_cell.angle_alpha   90.00
_cell.angle_beta   90.00
_cell.angle_gamma   90.00
#
_symmetry.space_group_name_H-M   'P 1'
#
loop_
_entity.id
_entity.type
_entity.pdbx_description
1 polymer ?
#
loop_
_entity_poly.entity_id
_entity_poly.type
_entity_poly.pdbx_seq_one_letter_code
_entity_poly.pdbx_strand_id
1 'polypeptide(L)'
;MIRTFNILLLAIITISYSCKKDNHKAIVQPTENIAVPVQNTPIKSIDTPNGWEGVYHFEASNKDEIKTSYDITIKSLNDISIQINEGGDKESYSHIKAEVLNDDKIKLVFNPSLEDEMGIIYIEKSDNTYLISGYPIYFINPGNNEMPLIKEK
;
A
#
# COMPACT_ATOMS: atom_id res chain seq x y z
N MET A 1 -44.83 38.74 41.80
CA MET A 1 -45.38 38.00 40.64
C MET A 1 -44.33 36.97 40.23
N ILE A 2 -44.53 35.71 40.63
CA ILE A 2 -43.55 34.62 40.53
C ILE A 2 -43.62 34.06 39.11
N ARG A 3 -42.52 34.11 38.35
CA ARG A 3 -42.40 33.42 37.05
C ARG A 3 -41.82 32.03 37.31
N THR A 4 -42.61 31.02 36.97
CA THR A 4 -42.32 29.59 37.11
C THR A 4 -41.14 29.16 36.24
N PHE A 5 -40.16 28.51 36.86
CA PHE A 5 -39.07 27.77 36.23
C PHE A 5 -39.64 26.61 35.40
N ASN A 6 -39.24 26.51 34.13
CA ASN A 6 -39.50 25.33 33.30
C ASN A 6 -38.15 24.68 33.00
N ILE A 7 -37.81 23.65 33.77
CA ILE A 7 -36.61 22.83 33.61
C ILE A 7 -37.02 21.67 32.70
N LEU A 8 -36.70 21.76 31.41
CA LEU A 8 -36.81 20.61 30.51
C LEU A 8 -35.50 19.84 30.55
N LEU A 9 -35.55 18.67 31.19
CA LEU A 9 -34.43 17.78 31.40
C LEU A 9 -34.19 16.88 30.16
N LEU A 10 -32.92 16.84 29.78
CA LEU A 10 -32.14 15.94 28.90
C LEU A 10 -32.72 14.56 28.50
N ALA A 11 -32.43 14.18 27.24
CA ALA A 11 -32.02 12.81 26.91
C ALA A 11 -31.01 12.82 25.75
N ILE A 12 -29.71 12.75 26.08
CA ILE A 12 -28.63 12.49 25.12
C ILE A 12 -28.45 10.97 25.07
N ILE A 13 -28.79 10.34 23.94
CA ILE A 13 -28.56 8.91 23.73
C ILE A 13 -27.11 8.74 23.27
N THR A 14 -26.23 8.30 24.17
CA THR A 14 -24.89 7.81 23.81
C THR A 14 -24.99 6.31 23.55
N ILE A 15 -24.70 5.88 22.32
CA ILE A 15 -24.59 4.46 21.99
C ILE A 15 -23.13 4.06 22.19
N SER A 16 -22.80 3.55 23.37
CA SER A 16 -21.51 2.88 23.62
C SER A 16 -21.59 1.43 23.14
N TYR A 17 -20.99 1.13 21.98
CA TYR A 17 -20.77 -0.24 21.55
C TYR A 17 -19.68 -0.88 22.43
N SER A 18 -20.10 -1.73 23.36
CA SER A 18 -19.22 -2.64 24.09
C SER A 18 -19.40 -4.03 23.49
N CYS A 19 -18.43 -4.48 22.68
CA CYS A 19 -18.38 -5.87 22.25
C CYS A 19 -17.98 -6.75 23.45
N LYS A 20 -18.94 -7.55 23.94
CA LYS A 20 -18.73 -8.55 24.97
C LYS A 20 -18.24 -9.84 24.30
N LYS A 21 -17.11 -10.38 24.74
CA LYS A 21 -16.56 -11.66 24.27
C LYS A 21 -17.32 -12.80 24.95
N ASP A 22 -18.22 -13.46 24.23
CA ASP A 22 -18.90 -14.66 24.70
C ASP A 22 -17.92 -15.84 24.73
N ASN A 23 -17.63 -16.33 25.93
CA ASN A 23 -16.88 -17.57 26.15
C ASN A 23 -17.88 -18.72 26.31
N HIS A 24 -18.41 -19.22 25.21
CA HIS A 24 -19.03 -20.54 25.22
C HIS A 24 -17.94 -21.61 25.21
N LYS A 25 -17.68 -22.20 26.38
CA LYS A 25 -16.95 -23.46 26.51
C LYS A 25 -17.75 -24.55 25.80
N ALA A 26 -17.26 -25.02 24.65
CA ALA A 26 -17.54 -26.37 24.19
C ALA A 26 -16.36 -27.26 24.62
N ILE A 27 -16.65 -28.22 25.50
CA ILE A 27 -15.76 -29.30 25.88
C ILE A 27 -15.87 -30.36 24.78
N VAL A 28 -14.77 -30.63 24.07
CA VAL A 28 -14.59 -31.87 23.29
C VAL A 28 -13.22 -32.43 23.66
N GLN A 29 -13.22 -33.65 24.19
CA GLN A 29 -12.05 -34.47 24.53
C GLN A 29 -11.37 -35.02 23.25
N PRO A 30 -10.11 -35.49 23.34
CA PRO A 30 -9.16 -35.46 22.24
C PRO A 30 -9.26 -36.69 21.33
N THR A 31 -9.17 -36.47 20.02
CA THR A 31 -8.95 -37.53 19.02
C THR A 31 -7.74 -37.16 18.16
N GLU A 32 -6.72 -38.01 18.29
CA GLU A 32 -5.59 -38.34 17.42
C GLU A 32 -5.04 -37.32 16.40
N ASN A 33 -3.72 -37.13 16.56
CA ASN A 33 -2.80 -36.51 15.65
C ASN A 33 -2.92 -37.05 14.22
N ILE A 34 -3.28 -36.17 13.28
CA ILE A 34 -2.81 -36.29 11.89
C ILE A 34 -2.03 -35.02 11.59
N ALA A 35 -0.71 -35.19 11.51
CA ALA A 35 0.21 -34.18 11.06
C ALA A 35 -0.25 -33.63 9.71
N VAL A 36 -0.67 -32.37 9.69
CA VAL A 36 -0.78 -31.60 8.45
C VAL A 36 0.65 -31.28 8.04
N PRO A 37 1.14 -31.73 6.87
CA PRO A 37 2.44 -31.32 6.41
C PRO A 37 2.37 -29.83 6.12
N VAL A 38 3.18 -29.05 6.82
CA VAL A 38 3.58 -27.71 6.38
C VAL A 38 4.10 -27.86 4.96
N GLN A 39 3.27 -27.49 3.99
CA GLN A 39 3.72 -27.34 2.61
C GLN A 39 4.64 -26.12 2.59
N ASN A 40 5.92 -26.39 2.83
CA ASN A 40 7.01 -25.57 2.33
C ASN A 40 6.92 -25.64 0.81
N THR A 41 6.02 -24.85 0.21
CA THR A 41 6.03 -24.65 -1.23
C THR A 41 7.39 -24.04 -1.54
N PRO A 42 8.21 -24.68 -2.38
CA PRO A 42 9.44 -24.07 -2.83
C PRO A 42 9.09 -22.73 -3.43
N ILE A 43 9.73 -21.65 -2.96
CA ILE A 43 9.78 -20.40 -3.70
C ILE A 43 10.28 -20.80 -5.08
N LYS A 44 9.36 -20.80 -6.02
CA LYS A 44 9.59 -21.17 -7.39
C LYS A 44 10.42 -20.04 -7.96
N SER A 45 11.74 -20.11 -7.77
CA SER A 45 12.72 -19.37 -8.54
C SER A 45 12.69 -19.92 -9.97
N ILE A 46 11.61 -19.62 -10.69
CA ILE A 46 11.69 -19.60 -12.13
C ILE A 46 12.31 -18.26 -12.44
N ASP A 47 13.48 -18.31 -13.07
CA ASP A 47 13.98 -17.30 -13.99
C ASP A 47 12.95 -17.13 -15.11
N THR A 48 11.83 -16.51 -14.74
CA THR A 48 10.81 -16.05 -15.66
C THR A 48 11.43 -14.79 -16.24
N PRO A 49 11.43 -14.57 -17.57
CA PRO A 49 11.80 -13.27 -18.11
C PRO A 49 11.08 -12.22 -17.27
N ASN A 50 11.82 -11.35 -16.61
CA ASN A 50 11.24 -10.44 -15.63
C ASN A 50 10.28 -9.54 -16.41
N GLY A 51 8.96 -9.81 -16.35
CA GLY A 51 7.95 -9.03 -17.06
C GLY A 51 7.96 -7.55 -16.65
N TRP A 52 8.61 -7.26 -15.52
CA TRP A 52 8.83 -5.94 -14.95
C TRP A 52 10.08 -5.25 -15.45
N GLU A 53 10.99 -5.90 -16.17
CA GLU A 53 12.20 -5.23 -16.66
C GLU A 53 11.84 -4.07 -17.58
N GLY A 54 12.44 -2.90 -17.32
CA GLY A 54 12.23 -1.70 -18.13
C GLY A 54 12.43 -0.41 -17.34
N VAL A 55 12.21 0.69 -18.05
CA VAL A 55 12.19 2.05 -17.51
C VAL A 55 10.75 2.52 -17.48
N TYR A 56 10.36 3.15 -16.39
CA TYR A 56 8.99 3.56 -16.11
C TYR A 56 8.98 5.01 -15.62
N HIS A 57 8.05 5.79 -16.13
CA HIS A 57 7.92 7.20 -15.80
C HIS A 57 6.50 7.53 -15.32
N PHE A 58 6.42 8.22 -14.19
CA PHE A 58 5.21 8.86 -13.70
C PHE A 58 5.49 10.33 -13.42
N GLU A 59 4.51 11.18 -13.71
CA GLU A 59 4.59 12.61 -13.49
C GLU A 59 3.21 13.22 -13.26
N ALA A 60 3.11 14.09 -12.26
CA ALA A 60 1.91 14.88 -11.99
C ALA A 60 2.25 16.18 -11.26
N SER A 61 1.30 17.11 -11.25
CA SER A 61 1.39 18.34 -10.44
C SER A 61 0.33 18.32 -9.35
N ASN A 62 0.68 18.83 -8.18
CA ASN A 62 -0.27 19.03 -7.08
C ASN A 62 -1.13 20.29 -7.30
N LYS A 63 -1.98 20.63 -6.31
CA LYS A 63 -2.88 21.81 -6.37
C LYS A 63 -2.15 23.15 -6.49
N ASP A 64 -0.90 23.20 -6.04
CA ASP A 64 -0.05 24.39 -6.10
C ASP A 64 0.84 24.38 -7.35
N GLU A 65 0.52 23.52 -8.33
CA GLU A 65 1.25 23.33 -9.59
C GLU A 65 2.69 22.82 -9.42
N ILE A 66 3.06 22.40 -8.21
CA ILE A 66 4.37 21.80 -7.94
C ILE A 66 4.42 20.43 -8.59
N LYS A 67 5.35 20.30 -9.53
CA LYS A 67 5.56 19.10 -10.33
C LYS A 67 6.37 18.07 -9.56
N THR A 68 5.88 16.83 -9.57
CA THR A 68 6.59 15.67 -9.02
C THR A 68 6.70 14.58 -10.08
N SER A 69 7.88 13.98 -10.23
CA SER A 69 8.10 12.83 -11.12
C SER A 69 8.83 11.69 -10.44
N TYR A 70 8.54 10.48 -10.90
CA TYR A 70 9.18 9.23 -10.50
C TYR A 70 9.72 8.54 -11.76
N ASP A 71 11.04 8.41 -11.83
CA ASP A 71 11.72 7.61 -12.85
C ASP A 71 12.20 6.30 -12.21
N ILE A 72 11.55 5.21 -12.57
CA ILE A 72 11.76 3.89 -11.99
C ILE A 72 12.44 3.01 -13.04
N THR A 73 13.63 2.51 -12.74
CA THR A 73 14.32 1.54 -13.58
C THR A 73 14.36 0.19 -12.88
N ILE A 74 13.75 -0.81 -13.50
CA ILE A 74 13.74 -2.19 -13.01
C ILE A 74 14.68 -2.99 -13.90
N LYS A 75 15.87 -3.33 -13.39
CA LYS A 75 16.77 -4.29 -14.07
C LYS A 75 16.41 -5.72 -13.70
N SER A 76 16.09 -5.93 -12.43
CA SER A 76 15.53 -7.17 -11.91
C SER A 76 14.67 -6.86 -10.68
N LEU A 77 13.88 -7.82 -10.20
CA LEU A 77 13.14 -7.66 -8.95
C LEU A 77 14.05 -7.48 -7.71
N ASN A 78 15.36 -7.72 -7.83
CA ASN A 78 16.33 -7.49 -6.76
C ASN A 78 17.25 -6.28 -7.01
N ASP A 79 17.08 -5.58 -8.13
CA ASP A 79 17.88 -4.41 -8.48
C ASP A 79 17.01 -3.39 -9.22
N ILE A 80 16.41 -2.51 -8.43
CA ILE A 80 15.54 -1.43 -8.87
C ILE A 80 16.13 -0.11 -8.39
N SER A 81 16.04 0.92 -9.23
CA SER A 81 16.36 2.29 -8.86
C SER A 81 15.18 3.23 -9.08
N ILE A 82 15.03 4.21 -8.22
CA ILE A 82 14.01 5.25 -8.29
C ILE A 82 14.71 6.60 -8.21
N GLN A 83 14.45 7.49 -9.16
CA GLN A 83 14.76 8.91 -9.05
C GLN A 83 13.45 9.67 -8.86
N ILE A 84 13.41 10.51 -7.82
CA ILE A 84 12.26 11.35 -7.49
C ILE A 84 12.71 12.79 -7.70
N ASN A 85 11.89 13.57 -8.41
CA ASN A 85 12.10 15.00 -8.59
C ASN A 85 10.83 15.73 -8.14
N GLU A 86 10.91 16.54 -7.09
CA GLU A 86 9.80 17.31 -6.53
C GLU A 86 10.18 18.79 -6.50
N GLY A 87 9.50 19.62 -7.30
CA GLY A 87 9.77 21.07 -7.30
C GLY A 87 11.21 21.47 -7.65
N GLY A 88 12.02 20.56 -8.22
CA GLY A 88 13.44 20.76 -8.51
C GLY A 88 14.40 20.06 -7.53
N ASP A 89 13.92 19.64 -6.36
CA ASP A 89 14.68 18.82 -5.42
C ASP A 89 14.71 17.37 -5.92
N LYS A 90 15.87 16.72 -5.78
CA LYS A 90 16.11 15.39 -6.33
C LYS A 90 16.56 14.41 -5.27
N GLU A 91 15.93 13.24 -5.26
CA GLU A 91 16.31 12.11 -4.44
C GLU A 91 16.50 10.86 -5.30
N SER A 92 17.46 10.02 -4.93
CA SER A 92 17.78 8.81 -5.68
C SER A 92 17.95 7.63 -4.74
N TYR A 93 17.33 6.52 -5.11
CA TYR A 93 17.36 5.25 -4.38
C TYR A 93 17.78 4.15 -5.35
N SER A 94 18.62 3.21 -4.90
CA SER A 94 19.14 2.11 -5.72
C SER A 94 19.21 0.81 -4.94
N HIS A 95 19.37 -0.30 -5.66
CA HIS A 95 19.42 -1.66 -5.10
C HIS A 95 18.18 -2.00 -4.26
N ILE A 96 17.03 -1.43 -4.63
CA ILE A 96 15.75 -1.73 -4.02
C ILE A 96 15.35 -3.14 -4.47
N LYS A 97 14.91 -3.95 -3.50
CA LYS A 97 14.31 -5.26 -3.74
C LYS A 97 12.79 -5.13 -3.70
N ALA A 98 12.14 -5.59 -4.76
CA ALA A 98 10.70 -5.69 -4.82
C ALA A 98 10.19 -6.85 -3.96
N GLU A 99 9.09 -6.61 -3.27
CA GLU A 99 8.24 -7.66 -2.71
C GLU A 99 7.13 -7.97 -3.73
N VAL A 100 7.05 -9.22 -4.17
CA VAL A 100 6.01 -9.67 -5.12
C VAL A 100 4.75 -9.99 -4.31
N LEU A 101 3.69 -9.21 -4.52
CA LEU A 101 2.40 -9.43 -3.84
C LEU A 101 1.55 -10.46 -4.61
N ASN A 102 1.62 -10.42 -5.94
CA ASN A 102 1.06 -11.39 -6.87
C ASN A 102 1.72 -11.23 -8.25
N ASP A 103 1.29 -12.02 -9.25
CA ASP A 103 1.86 -12.03 -10.60
C ASP A 103 1.83 -10.65 -11.30
N ASP A 104 0.86 -9.81 -10.93
CA ASP A 104 0.60 -8.51 -11.55
C ASP A 104 0.88 -7.34 -10.60
N LYS A 105 1.42 -7.55 -9.39
CA LYS A 105 1.64 -6.46 -8.43
C LYS A 105 2.91 -6.64 -7.61
N ILE A 106 3.73 -5.59 -7.59
CA ILE A 106 4.96 -5.50 -6.79
C ILE A 106 4.89 -4.31 -5.83
N LYS A 107 5.49 -4.47 -4.65
CA LYS A 107 5.69 -3.44 -3.62
C LYS A 107 7.17 -3.05 -3.59
N LEU A 108 7.44 -1.75 -3.60
CA LEU A 108 8.80 -1.20 -3.51
C LEU A 108 8.91 -0.37 -2.23
N VAL A 109 9.69 -0.87 -1.26
CA VAL A 109 10.07 -0.09 -0.06
C VAL A 109 11.39 0.60 -0.39
N PHE A 110 11.33 1.84 -0.86
CA PHE A 110 12.51 2.58 -1.29
C PHE A 110 13.15 3.39 -0.16
N ASN A 111 12.35 3.77 0.85
CA ASN A 111 12.84 4.40 2.07
C ASN A 111 12.27 3.68 3.32
N PRO A 112 12.97 2.66 3.86
CA PRO A 112 12.48 1.87 4.99
C PRO A 112 12.23 2.68 6.27
N SER A 113 12.93 3.82 6.44
CA SER A 113 12.71 4.71 7.59
C SER A 113 11.33 5.38 7.56
N LEU A 114 10.64 5.36 6.41
CA LEU A 114 9.33 5.95 6.18
C LEU A 114 8.32 4.90 5.68
N GLU A 115 8.53 3.61 5.97
CA GLU A 115 7.70 2.52 5.43
C GLU A 115 6.20 2.73 5.71
N ASP A 116 5.83 3.23 6.90
CA ASP A 116 4.43 3.48 7.25
C ASP A 116 3.83 4.78 6.66
N GLU A 117 4.64 5.55 5.92
CA GLU A 117 4.27 6.87 5.40
C GLU A 117 4.68 7.00 3.92
N MET A 118 5.83 7.64 3.66
CA MET A 118 6.22 8.09 2.32
C MET A 118 7.24 7.18 1.63
N GLY A 119 7.62 6.05 2.23
CA GLY A 119 8.70 5.19 1.75
C GLY A 119 8.29 4.00 0.89
N ILE A 120 6.99 3.85 0.61
CA ILE A 120 6.44 2.75 -0.20
C ILE A 120 5.72 3.28 -1.43
N ILE A 121 6.00 2.65 -2.58
CA ILE A 121 5.11 2.65 -3.74
C ILE A 121 4.77 1.23 -4.16
N TYR A 122 3.67 1.09 -4.89
CA TYR A 122 3.27 -0.15 -5.55
C TYR A 122 3.24 0.07 -7.05
N ILE A 123 3.60 -0.97 -7.80
CA ILE A 123 3.40 -1.01 -9.25
C ILE A 123 2.51 -2.19 -9.56
N GLU A 124 1.42 -1.93 -10.28
CA GLU A 124 0.43 -2.92 -10.68
C GLU A 124 0.33 -2.96 -12.21
N LYS A 125 0.24 -4.16 -12.77
CA LYS A 125 0.03 -4.40 -14.18
C LYS A 125 -1.45 -4.73 -14.39
N SER A 126 -2.14 -3.93 -15.17
CA SER A 126 -3.53 -4.18 -15.56
C SER A 126 -3.61 -4.21 -17.08
N ASP A 127 -3.89 -5.38 -17.64
CA ASP A 127 -3.90 -5.64 -19.08
C ASP A 127 -2.57 -5.24 -19.75
N ASN A 128 -2.60 -4.14 -20.51
CA ASN A 128 -1.47 -3.56 -21.24
C ASN A 128 -0.93 -2.29 -20.58
N THR A 129 -1.41 -1.96 -19.38
CA THR A 129 -1.04 -0.75 -18.66
C THR A 129 -0.33 -1.07 -17.36
N TYR A 130 0.48 -0.13 -16.90
CA TYR A 130 1.08 -0.16 -15.58
C TYR A 130 0.52 1.00 -14.78
N LEU A 131 0.25 0.77 -13.50
CA LEU A 131 -0.25 1.76 -12.56
C LEU A 131 0.74 1.88 -11.41
N ILE A 132 0.96 3.11 -10.94
CA ILE A 132 1.71 3.42 -9.73
C ILE A 132 0.75 3.88 -8.64
N SER A 133 0.95 3.41 -7.42
CA SER A 133 0.13 3.78 -6.27
C SER A 133 0.92 3.81 -4.97
N GLY A 134 0.28 4.27 -3.90
CA GLY A 134 0.89 4.42 -2.57
C GLY A 134 0.61 5.80 -1.97
N TYR A 135 0.97 5.97 -0.71
CA TYR A 135 0.84 7.26 -0.02
C TYR A 135 1.54 8.40 -0.75
N PRO A 136 2.80 8.26 -1.23
CA PRO A 136 3.46 9.33 -1.98
C PRO A 136 2.68 9.78 -3.22
N ILE A 137 2.02 8.85 -3.90
CA ILE A 137 1.23 9.14 -5.11
C ILE A 137 -0.08 9.85 -4.77
N TYR A 138 -0.76 9.43 -3.71
CA TYR A 138 -1.98 10.08 -3.24
C TYR A 138 -1.77 11.55 -2.87
N PHE A 139 -0.65 11.87 -2.20
CA PHE A 139 -0.35 13.25 -1.81
C PHE A 139 -0.10 14.19 -3.00
N ILE A 140 0.37 13.65 -4.13
CA ILE A 140 0.55 14.43 -5.36
C ILE A 140 -0.80 14.74 -6.00
N ASN A 141 -1.75 13.80 -6.01
CA ASN A 141 -3.07 14.01 -6.58
C ASN A 141 -4.20 13.44 -5.69
N PRO A 142 -4.67 14.23 -4.71
CA PRO A 142 -5.67 13.77 -3.75
C PRO A 142 -7.00 13.51 -4.45
N GLY A 143 -7.46 12.25 -4.39
CA GLY A 143 -8.69 11.78 -5.02
C GLY A 143 -8.49 10.63 -6.00
N ASN A 144 -7.23 10.35 -6.37
CA ASN A 144 -6.88 9.14 -7.10
C ASN A 144 -5.60 8.51 -6.53
N ASN A 145 -5.72 7.27 -6.07
CA ASN A 145 -4.62 6.56 -5.43
C ASN A 145 -3.76 5.79 -6.44
N GLU A 146 -4.22 5.66 -7.68
CA GLU A 146 -3.57 4.87 -8.73
C GLU A 146 -3.42 5.71 -10.00
N MET A 147 -2.20 5.85 -10.49
CA MET A 147 -1.88 6.68 -11.64
C MET A 147 -1.25 5.87 -12.76
N PRO A 148 -1.49 6.24 -14.03
CA PRO A 148 -0.78 5.63 -15.14
C PRO A 148 0.73 5.76 -15.00
N LEU A 149 1.43 4.65 -15.22
CA LEU A 149 2.88 4.57 -15.27
C LEU A 149 3.29 4.22 -16.71
N ILE A 150 4.08 5.08 -17.33
CA ILE A 150 4.48 4.94 -18.74
C ILE A 150 5.74 4.09 -18.79
N LYS A 151 5.65 2.89 -19.39
CA LYS A 151 6.83 2.08 -19.69
C LYS A 151 7.53 2.63 -20.93
N GLU A 152 8.75 3.14 -20.77
CA GLU A 152 9.59 3.59 -21.87
C GLU A 152 10.13 2.39 -22.65
N LYS A 153 10.24 2.55 -23.98
CA LYS A 153 10.59 1.46 -24.91
C LYS A 153 12.07 1.10 -24.86
#